data_AF-A0A920SEF9-F1
#
_entry.id   AF-A0A920SEF9-F1
#
_cell.length_a   1.000
_cell.length_b   1.000
_cell.length_c   1.000
_cell.angle_alpha   90.00
_cell.angle_beta   90.00
_cell.angle_gamma   90.00
#
_symmetry.space_group_name_H-M   'P 1'
#
loop_
_entity.id
_entity.type
_entity.pdbx_description
1 polymer ?
#
loop_
_entity_poly.entity_id
_entity_poly.type
_entity_poly.pdbx_seq_one_letter_code
_entity_poly.pdbx_strand_id
1 'polypeptide(L)'
;MPEVDDRIELDWDALEVGETFDKFEYLLTQEMIDTYRKGVMDPEASFPTIAHKVDVRQYNAKYTDAGSVNARCAFHCYNPPLAGKRLTVTAWIADKYLRRGKNYIVTEAVNSG
;
A
#
# COMPACT_ATOMS: atom_id res chain seq x y z
N MET A 1 4.08 27.59 2.11
CA MET A 1 2.88 27.53 1.25
C MET A 1 2.25 26.18 1.52
N PRO A 2 0.96 26.08 1.89
CA PRO A 2 0.32 24.78 1.98
C PRO A 2 0.36 24.13 0.59
N GLU A 3 0.80 22.87 0.51
CA GLU A 3 0.70 22.07 -0.71
C GLU A 3 -0.77 22.04 -1.13
N VAL A 4 -1.04 22.31 -2.40
CA VAL A 4 -2.38 22.15 -2.96
C VAL A 4 -2.60 20.64 -3.05
N ASP A 5 -3.57 20.14 -2.28
CA ASP A 5 -4.00 18.74 -2.36
C ASP A 5 -4.72 18.53 -3.70
N ASP A 6 -4.06 17.85 -4.63
CA ASP A 6 -4.53 17.56 -5.98
C ASP A 6 -5.26 16.20 -6.08
N ARG A 7 -5.47 15.53 -4.93
CA ARG A 7 -6.13 14.22 -4.87
C ARG A 7 -7.64 14.33 -5.11
N ILE A 8 -8.20 13.24 -5.62
CA ILE A 8 -9.62 13.11 -5.93
C ILE A 8 -10.38 12.82 -4.63
N GLU A 9 -11.46 13.54 -4.36
CA GLU A 9 -12.37 13.19 -3.26
C GLU A 9 -13.01 11.82 -3.55
N LEU A 10 -12.90 10.90 -2.60
CA LEU A 10 -13.34 9.52 -2.78
C LEU A 10 -14.87 9.43 -2.91
N ASP A 11 -15.34 9.04 -4.09
CA ASP A 11 -16.69 8.55 -4.31
C ASP A 11 -16.68 7.01 -4.36
N TRP A 12 -17.22 6.37 -3.32
CA TRP A 12 -17.27 4.90 -3.22
C TRP A 12 -18.12 4.27 -4.33
N ASP A 13 -19.18 4.94 -4.77
CA ASP A 13 -20.06 4.43 -5.82
C ASP A 13 -19.37 4.47 -7.18
N ALA A 14 -18.52 5.47 -7.43
CA ALA A 14 -17.75 5.63 -8.66
C ALA A 14 -16.53 4.69 -8.79
N LEU A 15 -16.03 4.09 -7.70
CA LEU A 15 -14.89 3.18 -7.77
C LEU A 15 -15.14 1.97 -8.68
N GLU A 16 -14.18 1.63 -9.52
CA GLU A 16 -14.26 0.45 -10.37
C GLU A 16 -13.41 -0.70 -9.82
N VAL A 17 -14.00 -1.89 -9.66
CA VAL A 17 -13.23 -3.09 -9.34
C VAL A 17 -12.35 -3.44 -10.55
N GLY A 18 -11.06 -3.58 -10.31
CA GLY A 18 -10.02 -3.74 -11.33
C GLY A 18 -9.31 -2.44 -11.70
N GLU A 19 -9.74 -1.29 -11.18
CA GLU A 19 -9.06 -0.01 -11.40
C GLU A 19 -7.62 -0.07 -10.89
N THR A 20 -6.66 0.19 -11.76
CA THR A 20 -5.22 0.19 -11.44
C THR A 20 -4.70 1.58 -11.12
N PHE A 21 -3.72 1.66 -10.25
CA PHE A 21 -3.02 2.90 -9.91
C PHE A 21 -1.68 3.03 -10.63
N ASP A 22 -1.14 4.25 -10.68
CA ASP A 22 0.20 4.52 -11.18
C ASP A 22 1.24 3.73 -10.40
N LYS A 23 2.12 3.04 -11.12
CA LYS A 23 3.16 2.19 -10.52
C LYS A 23 4.09 3.02 -9.64
N PHE A 24 4.42 2.47 -8.48
CA PHE A 24 5.39 3.06 -7.57
C PHE A 24 6.68 2.25 -7.60
N GLU A 25 7.81 2.89 -7.89
CA GLU A 25 9.12 2.23 -7.93
C GLU A 25 10.05 2.81 -6.88
N TYR A 26 10.83 1.94 -6.24
CA TYR A 26 11.84 2.36 -5.29
C TYR A 26 13.00 1.37 -5.20
N LEU A 27 14.16 1.88 -4.80
CA LEU A 27 15.34 1.07 -4.49
C LEU A 27 15.27 0.66 -3.02
N LEU A 28 15.27 -0.63 -2.72
CA LEU A 28 15.37 -1.12 -1.35
C LEU A 28 16.82 -0.95 -0.86
N THR A 29 17.04 -0.11 0.14
CA THR A 29 18.37 0.10 0.73
C THR A 29 18.56 -0.71 2.00
N GLN A 30 19.83 -0.91 2.41
CA GLN A 30 20.13 -1.56 3.69
C GLN A 30 19.60 -0.75 4.88
N GLU A 31 19.65 0.58 4.80
CA GLU A 31 19.10 1.47 5.83
C GLU A 31 17.60 1.26 6.05
N MET A 32 16.84 1.01 4.99
CA MET A 32 15.41 0.70 5.08
C MET A 32 15.16 -0.64 5.79
N ILE A 33 15.98 -1.65 5.50
CA ILE A 33 15.93 -2.95 6.20
C ILE A 33 16.26 -2.78 7.68
N ASP A 34 17.33 -2.07 8.00
CA ASP A 34 17.78 -1.88 9.38
C ASP A 34 16.78 -1.05 10.19
N THR A 35 16.21 -0.02 9.57
CA THR A 35 15.15 0.80 10.18
C THR A 35 13.90 -0.02 10.45
N TYR A 36 13.49 -0.86 9.50
CA TYR A 36 12.37 -1.78 9.68
C TYR A 36 12.60 -2.72 10.86
N ARG A 37 13.75 -3.42 10.89
CA ARG A 37 14.13 -4.36 11.97
C ARG A 37 14.12 -3.71 13.35
N LYS A 38 14.64 -2.49 13.45
CA LYS A 38 14.55 -1.68 14.68
C LYS A 38 13.10 -1.38 15.05
N GLY A 39 12.28 -0.96 14.09
CA GLY A 39 10.87 -0.61 14.31
C GLY A 39 10.01 -1.79 14.75
N VAL A 40 10.28 -3.00 14.24
CA VAL A 40 9.59 -4.22 14.68
C VAL A 40 10.27 -4.94 15.84
N MET A 41 11.40 -4.42 16.31
CA MET A 41 12.22 -5.00 17.38
C MET A 41 12.65 -6.45 17.12
N ASP A 42 12.88 -6.78 15.84
CA ASP A 42 13.33 -8.10 15.39
C ASP A 42 14.51 -7.94 14.42
N PRO A 43 15.74 -8.31 14.83
CA PRO A 43 16.93 -8.17 13.98
C PRO A 43 16.93 -9.11 12.77
N GLU A 44 16.15 -10.18 12.79
CA GLU A 44 16.07 -11.17 11.71
C GLU A 44 14.87 -10.94 10.78
N ALA A 45 14.06 -9.90 11.04
CA ALA A 45 12.91 -9.57 10.20
C ALA A 45 13.34 -9.36 8.74
N SER A 46 12.69 -10.11 7.85
CA SER A 46 13.16 -10.34 6.47
C SER A 46 12.29 -9.70 5.39
N PHE A 47 11.14 -9.12 5.75
CA PHE A 47 10.18 -8.53 4.81
C PHE A 47 9.93 -7.04 5.11
N PRO A 48 10.93 -6.17 4.85
CA PRO A 48 10.82 -4.73 5.11
C PRO A 48 9.73 -4.04 4.26
N THR A 49 9.32 -4.68 3.16
CA THR A 49 8.28 -4.18 2.25
C THR A 49 6.91 -4.03 2.90
N ILE A 50 6.64 -4.75 3.99
CA ILE A 50 5.38 -4.61 4.76
C ILE A 50 5.26 -3.20 5.34
N ALA A 51 6.37 -2.61 5.81
CA ALA A 51 6.36 -1.28 6.42
C ALA A 51 6.02 -0.17 5.43
N HIS A 52 6.16 -0.42 4.13
CA HIS A 52 5.83 0.56 3.09
C HIS A 52 4.33 0.75 2.88
N LYS A 53 3.47 -0.09 3.50
CA LYS A 53 2.00 -0.05 3.34
C LYS A 53 1.59 0.08 1.88
N VAL A 54 2.23 -0.72 1.03
CA VAL A 54 2.07 -0.65 -0.42
C VAL A 54 0.62 -0.89 -0.86
N ASP A 55 -0.15 -1.60 -0.03
CA ASP A 55 -1.57 -1.88 -0.18
C ASP A 55 -2.44 -0.60 -0.17
N VAL A 56 -2.01 0.47 0.49
CA VAL A 56 -2.79 1.72 0.58
C VAL A 56 -2.06 2.93 0.03
N ARG A 57 -0.76 2.84 -0.25
CA ARG A 57 0.06 4.00 -0.66
C ARG A 57 -0.42 4.61 -1.97
N GLN A 58 -0.61 3.79 -3.01
CA GLN A 58 -1.02 4.29 -4.32
C GLN A 58 -2.47 4.79 -4.31
N TYR A 59 -3.34 4.11 -3.54
CA TYR A 59 -4.70 4.59 -3.27
C TYR A 59 -4.69 5.98 -2.58
N ASN A 60 -3.91 6.16 -1.52
CA ASN A 60 -3.81 7.43 -0.76
C ASN A 60 -3.12 8.55 -1.54
N ALA A 61 -2.35 8.20 -2.58
CA ALA A 61 -1.76 9.16 -3.51
C ALA A 61 -2.78 9.65 -4.55
N LYS A 62 -3.79 8.85 -4.88
CA LYS A 62 -4.85 9.22 -5.83
C LYS A 62 -6.07 9.85 -5.15
N TYR A 63 -6.47 9.31 -4.00
CA TYR A 63 -7.71 9.67 -3.32
C TYR A 63 -7.46 10.34 -1.96
N THR A 64 -8.38 11.23 -1.61
CA THR A 64 -8.58 11.73 -0.25
C THR A 64 -9.96 11.26 0.22
N ASP A 65 -10.06 10.77 1.46
CA ASP A 65 -11.30 10.26 2.05
C ASP A 65 -11.63 10.97 3.37
N ALA A 66 -12.88 10.82 3.84
CA ALA A 66 -13.34 11.42 5.10
C ALA A 66 -12.79 10.71 6.37
N GLY A 67 -11.71 9.93 6.22
CA GLY A 67 -11.17 9.05 7.23
C GLY A 67 -11.61 7.61 7.02
N SER A 68 -10.63 6.72 6.95
CA SER A 68 -10.83 5.27 6.88
C SER A 68 -10.02 4.53 7.94
N VAL A 69 -10.42 3.28 8.23
CA VAL A 69 -9.71 2.40 9.16
C VAL A 69 -9.38 1.09 8.44
N ASN A 70 -8.17 0.56 8.66
CA ASN A 70 -7.84 -0.77 8.17
C ASN A 70 -8.69 -1.80 8.93
N ALA A 71 -9.61 -2.47 8.23
CA ALA A 71 -10.48 -3.47 8.83
C ALA A 71 -9.86 -4.88 8.81
N ARG A 72 -9.00 -5.15 7.83
CA ARG A 72 -8.28 -6.42 7.66
C ARG A 72 -7.12 -6.21 6.69
N CYS A 73 -6.05 -6.97 6.89
CA CYS A 73 -4.96 -7.09 5.93
C CYS A 73 -4.47 -8.55 5.88
N ALA A 74 -3.98 -8.99 4.73
CA ALA A 74 -3.34 -10.28 4.54
C ALA A 74 -2.11 -10.11 3.65
N PHE A 75 -1.01 -10.77 4.00
CA PHE A 75 0.24 -10.70 3.26
C PHE A 75 0.67 -12.10 2.83
N HIS A 76 1.11 -12.21 1.59
CA HIS A 76 1.74 -13.42 1.06
C HIS A 76 3.20 -13.11 0.75
N CYS A 77 4.10 -13.64 1.58
CA CYS A 77 5.54 -13.37 1.52
C CYS A 77 6.27 -14.59 0.95
N TYR A 78 6.76 -14.48 -0.28
CA TYR A 78 7.41 -15.60 -0.98
C TYR A 78 8.93 -15.59 -0.82
N ASN A 79 9.58 -14.51 -1.27
CA ASN A 79 11.04 -14.34 -1.21
C ASN A 79 11.38 -13.00 -0.57
N PRO A 80 12.25 -12.96 0.47
CA PRO A 80 12.66 -11.72 1.09
C PRO A 80 13.53 -10.90 0.11
N PRO A 81 13.20 -9.62 -0.15
CA PRO A 81 13.97 -8.79 -1.05
C PRO A 81 15.30 -8.38 -0.40
N LEU A 82 16.36 -8.33 -1.21
CA LEU A 82 17.70 -7.94 -0.77
C LEU A 82 17.95 -6.45 -1.02
N ALA A 83 18.83 -5.86 -0.22
CA ALA A 83 19.31 -4.50 -0.45
C ALA A 83 19.90 -4.36 -1.88
N GLY A 84 19.66 -3.22 -2.50
CA GLY A 84 20.05 -2.93 -3.88
C GLY A 84 19.03 -3.37 -4.93
N LYS A 85 17.96 -4.08 -4.55
CA LYS A 85 16.88 -4.43 -5.48
C LYS A 85 15.96 -3.25 -5.75
N ARG A 86 15.64 -3.02 -7.02
CA ARG A 86 14.57 -2.13 -7.43
C ARG A 86 13.26 -2.90 -7.39
N LEU A 87 12.30 -2.39 -6.63
CA LEU A 87 10.97 -2.97 -6.50
C LEU A 87 9.97 -2.07 -7.22
N THR A 88 9.11 -2.69 -8.00
CA THR A 88 7.95 -2.04 -8.63
C THR A 88 6.69 -2.55 -7.94
N VAL A 89 5.87 -1.62 -7.48
CA VAL A 89 4.58 -1.87 -6.85
C VAL A 89 3.48 -1.64 -7.87
N THR A 90 2.65 -2.64 -8.08
CA THR A 90 1.41 -2.53 -8.85
C THR A 90 0.25 -2.78 -7.90
N ALA A 91 -0.70 -1.84 -7.83
CA ALA A 91 -1.86 -1.94 -6.95
C ALA A 91 -3.15 -1.60 -7.71
N TRP A 92 -4.26 -2.16 -7.23
CA TRP A 92 -5.58 -1.98 -7.82
C TRP A 92 -6.70 -2.12 -6.77
N ILE A 93 -7.90 -1.66 -7.12
CA ILE A 93 -9.13 -1.97 -6.37
C ILE A 93 -9.52 -3.41 -6.67
N ALA A 94 -9.35 -4.32 -5.71
CA ALA A 94 -9.65 -5.74 -5.88
C ALA A 94 -11.14 -6.06 -5.63
N ASP A 95 -11.79 -5.31 -4.74
CA ASP A 95 -13.20 -5.48 -4.43
C ASP A 95 -13.76 -4.22 -3.74
N LYS A 96 -15.09 -4.05 -3.77
CA LYS A 96 -15.81 -3.07 -2.95
C LYS A 96 -17.16 -3.64 -2.54
N TYR A 97 -17.54 -3.48 -1.27
CA TYR A 97 -18.81 -4.01 -0.77
C TYR A 97 -19.41 -3.19 0.38
N LEU A 98 -20.74 -3.24 0.51
CA LEU A 98 -21.48 -2.66 1.62
C LEU A 98 -21.76 -3.75 2.66
N ARG A 99 -21.37 -3.53 3.92
CA ARG A 99 -21.70 -4.45 5.02
C ARG A 99 -22.13 -3.67 6.25
N ARG A 100 -23.35 -3.94 6.73
CA ARG A 100 -23.95 -3.27 7.91
C ARG A 100 -23.94 -1.73 7.79
N GLY A 101 -24.27 -1.22 6.60
CA GLY A 101 -24.31 0.22 6.32
C GLY A 101 -22.94 0.90 6.27
N LYS A 102 -21.85 0.13 6.18
CA LYS A 102 -20.49 0.65 6.06
C LYS A 102 -19.89 0.22 4.72
N ASN A 103 -19.22 1.16 4.08
CA ASN A 103 -18.52 0.96 2.83
C ASN A 103 -17.17 0.30 3.10
N TYR A 104 -16.86 -0.74 2.34
CA TYR A 104 -15.57 -1.41 2.35
C TYR A 104 -14.95 -1.30 0.97
N ILE A 105 -13.64 -1.11 0.96
CA ILE A 105 -12.78 -1.13 -0.23
C ILE A 105 -11.69 -2.15 0.08
N VAL A 106 -11.41 -3.03 -0.88
CA VAL A 106 -10.29 -3.95 -0.83
C VAL A 106 -9.30 -3.51 -1.89
N THR A 107 -8.10 -3.15 -1.46
CA THR A 107 -6.96 -2.90 -2.34
C THR A 107 -6.04 -4.11 -2.30
N GLU A 108 -5.51 -4.48 -3.45
CA GLU A 108 -4.44 -5.47 -3.56
C GLU A 108 -3.23 -4.82 -4.19
N ALA A 109 -2.05 -5.28 -3.78
CA ALA A 109 -0.77 -4.80 -4.28
C ALA A 109 0.22 -5.96 -4.41
N VAL A 110 1.02 -5.90 -5.48
CA VAL A 110 2.10 -6.85 -5.74
C VAL A 110 3.41 -6.09 -5.88
N ASN A 111 4.43 -6.57 -5.18
CA ASN A 111 5.81 -6.13 -5.32
C ASN A 111 6.55 -7.10 -6.25
N SER A 112 7.20 -6.57 -7.29
CA SER A 112 8.03 -7.34 -8.23
C SER A 112 9.42 -6.70 -8.40
N GLY A 113 10.50 -7.50 -8.45
CA GLY A 113 11.90 -7.07 -8.66
C GLY A 113 12.95 -8.15 -8.39
#